data_AF-A0ABD3P835-F1
#
_entry.id   AF-A0ABD3P835-F1
#
_cell.length_a   1.000
_cell.length_b   1.000
_cell.length_c   1.000
_cell.angle_alpha   90.00
_cell.angle_beta   90.00
_cell.angle_gamma   90.00
#
_symmetry.space_group_name_H-M   'P 1'
#
loop_
_entity.id
_entity.type
_entity.pdbx_description
1 polymer ?
#
loop_
_entity_poly.entity_id
_entity_poly.type
_entity_poly.pdbx_seq_one_letter_code
_entity_poly.pdbx_strand_id
1 'polypeptide(L)'
;MDDEDDRRYDDDEDDEEEDGERLPPKVEELAQASVPTTLKGVPTNSTEATTMDDEDDRRYDDDEDDEEEDGERLPPKVEELAQASVPTTLKGVRACLCCGIVKTLDQFLEYGCENCPFLDTAGNHERCNAYTTAFFEGQVAVMDPRESWAAKWIRCDTYLPGIYAISVTGQFDRDMEEELESRGARWRCRPAGVDATSGVQ
;
A
#
# COMPACT_ATOMS: atom_id res chain seq x y z
N MET A 1 -57.09 -40.56 21.54
CA MET A 1 -57.74 -40.52 20.22
C MET A 1 -58.50 -39.22 20.11
N ASP A 2 -57.92 -38.07 19.83
CA ASP A 2 -56.54 -37.58 19.74
C ASP A 2 -56.73 -36.05 19.82
N ASP A 3 -56.17 -35.41 20.84
CA ASP A 3 -56.17 -33.95 20.95
C ASP A 3 -55.05 -33.44 20.05
N GLU A 4 -55.45 -32.79 18.96
CA GLU A 4 -54.59 -32.21 17.94
C GLU A 4 -53.87 -30.96 18.48
N ASP A 5 -52.55 -31.08 18.61
CA ASP A 5 -51.56 -30.16 18.05
C ASP A 5 -51.76 -28.66 18.35
N ASP A 6 -51.50 -28.27 19.61
CA ASP A 6 -51.25 -26.87 19.95
C ASP A 6 -49.75 -26.64 20.21
N ARG A 7 -49.17 -25.98 19.21
CA ARG A 7 -47.83 -25.42 19.12
C ARG A 7 -47.31 -24.89 20.45
N ARG A 8 -46.32 -25.60 21.00
CA ARG A 8 -45.29 -25.00 21.86
C ARG A 8 -43.98 -25.06 21.08
N TYR A 9 -43.72 -23.99 20.31
CA TYR A 9 -42.36 -23.66 19.94
C TYR A 9 -41.67 -23.30 21.25
N ASP A 10 -40.82 -24.17 21.75
CA ASP A 10 -39.86 -23.79 22.78
C ASP A 10 -38.86 -22.84 22.09
N ASP A 11 -39.04 -21.55 22.34
CA ASP A 11 -38.05 -20.50 22.11
C ASP A 11 -36.85 -20.82 23.01
N ASP A 12 -35.92 -21.63 22.49
CA ASP A 12 -34.55 -21.64 22.98
C ASP A 12 -33.87 -20.38 22.42
N GLU A 13 -34.03 -19.27 23.15
CA GLU A 13 -33.18 -18.08 23.04
C GLU A 13 -31.74 -18.49 23.38
N ASP A 14 -30.98 -18.91 22.38
CA ASP A 14 -29.51 -18.94 22.48
C ASP A 14 -29.03 -17.49 22.56
N ASP A 15 -28.80 -17.04 23.80
CA ASP A 15 -28.03 -15.85 24.16
C ASP A 15 -26.62 -15.94 23.54
N GLU A 16 -26.46 -15.47 22.30
CA GLU A 16 -25.15 -15.07 21.78
C GLU A 16 -24.73 -13.80 22.53
N GLU A 17 -24.01 -13.98 23.64
CA GLU A 17 -23.30 -12.88 24.30
C GLU A 17 -22.34 -12.23 23.30
N GLU A 18 -22.72 -11.04 22.84
CA GLU A 18 -21.89 -10.15 22.01
C GLU A 18 -20.71 -9.67 22.87
N ASP A 19 -19.57 -10.37 22.78
CA ASP A 19 -18.33 -10.00 23.43
C ASP A 19 -17.70 -8.81 22.71
N GLY A 20 -18.18 -7.61 23.09
CA GLY A 20 -17.62 -6.35 22.61
C GLY A 20 -16.10 -6.34 22.69
N GLU A 21 -15.45 -6.37 21.53
CA GLU A 21 -14.01 -6.27 21.38
C GLU A 21 -13.54 -4.93 21.97
N ARG A 22 -13.08 -5.00 23.22
CA ARG A 22 -12.50 -3.89 23.96
C ARG A 22 -11.18 -3.50 23.29
N LEU A 23 -11.23 -2.48 22.43
CA LEU A 23 -10.06 -1.87 21.83
C LEU A 23 -9.02 -1.50 22.92
N PRO A 24 -7.74 -1.84 22.73
CA PRO A 24 -6.71 -1.53 23.72
C PRO A 24 -6.53 0.00 23.83
N PRO A 25 -6.47 0.56 25.06
CA PRO A 25 -6.38 1.99 25.27
C PRO A 25 -4.95 2.48 25.01
N LYS A 26 -4.57 2.64 23.74
CA LYS A 26 -3.38 3.38 23.29
C LYS A 26 -3.55 4.00 21.89
N VAL A 27 -4.71 4.58 21.60
CA VAL A 27 -4.89 5.43 20.41
C VAL A 27 -5.46 6.82 20.71
N GLU A 28 -5.46 7.24 21.98
CA GLU A 28 -6.10 8.49 22.40
C GLU A 28 -5.18 9.52 23.08
N GLU A 29 -3.86 9.43 22.89
CA GLU A 29 -2.96 10.41 23.49
C GLU A 29 -1.75 10.71 22.62
N LEU A 30 -1.95 11.37 21.48
CA LEU A 30 -0.89 12.13 20.78
C LEU A 30 -1.47 13.22 19.84
N ALA A 31 -2.61 13.80 20.21
CA ALA A 31 -3.11 15.05 19.63
C ALA A 31 -3.18 16.11 20.72
N GLN A 32 -2.01 16.49 21.25
CA GLN A 32 -1.81 17.65 22.13
C GLN A 32 -0.31 17.81 22.43
N ALA A 33 0.44 18.30 21.45
CA ALA A 33 1.76 18.87 21.69
C ALA A 33 1.98 20.04 20.73
N SER A 34 1.57 21.22 21.17
CA SER A 34 1.99 22.49 20.59
C SER A 34 3.52 22.57 20.57
N VAL A 35 4.05 22.97 19.43
CA VAL A 35 5.49 23.12 19.18
C VAL A 35 6.05 24.27 20.05
N PRO A 36 7.10 24.05 20.87
CA PRO A 36 7.78 25.15 21.55
C PRO A 36 8.91 25.66 20.66
N THR A 37 8.72 26.82 20.03
CA THR A 37 9.81 27.55 19.39
C THR A 37 10.21 28.72 20.29
N THR A 38 11.15 28.49 21.22
CA THR A 38 11.86 29.58 21.91
C THR A 38 13.33 29.50 21.56
N LEU A 39 13.73 30.35 20.61
CA LEU A 39 15.14 30.69 20.37
C LEU A 39 15.64 31.61 21.49
N LYS A 40 16.76 31.24 22.10
CA LYS A 40 17.51 32.11 23.01
C LYS A 40 18.28 33.16 22.22
N GLY A 41 18.04 34.43 22.51
CA GLY A 41 18.96 35.54 22.24
C GLY A 41 19.00 36.46 23.47
N VAL A 42 20.21 36.87 23.88
CA VAL A 42 20.55 37.69 25.06
C VAL A 42 21.52 38.80 24.57
N PRO A 43 21.75 39.93 25.26
CA PRO A 43 20.86 40.96 25.85
C PRO A 43 21.10 42.36 25.18
N THR A 44 20.40 43.43 25.61
CA THR A 44 20.99 44.59 26.33
C THR A 44 20.03 45.79 26.46
N ASN A 45 19.87 46.19 27.72
CA ASN A 45 19.78 47.55 28.29
C ASN A 45 18.61 48.52 27.99
N SER A 46 17.85 48.74 29.07
CA SER A 46 17.27 49.96 29.65
C SER A 46 17.38 51.29 28.87
N THR A 47 16.26 52.03 28.77
CA THR A 47 15.94 53.20 29.63
C THR A 47 14.57 53.80 29.27
N GLU A 48 13.72 53.92 30.30
CA GLU A 48 12.78 55.00 30.69
C GLU A 48 11.83 55.72 29.69
N ALA A 49 10.68 56.07 30.27
CA ALA A 49 9.43 56.54 29.68
C ALA A 49 9.42 58.01 29.25
N THR A 50 8.55 58.40 28.31
CA THR A 50 7.68 59.59 28.44
C THR A 50 6.51 59.62 27.44
N THR A 51 5.33 60.01 27.96
CA THR A 51 4.19 60.75 27.38
C THR A 51 3.41 60.24 26.16
N MET A 52 2.15 59.92 26.43
CA MET A 52 0.98 60.06 25.55
C MET A 52 0.75 61.55 25.25
N ASP A 53 0.49 61.88 23.99
CA ASP A 53 -0.32 63.02 23.56
C ASP A 53 -1.03 62.64 22.24
N ASP A 54 -2.26 63.15 22.13
CA ASP A 54 -3.39 62.71 21.31
C ASP A 54 -3.37 63.05 19.79
N GLU A 55 -4.18 62.28 19.06
CA GLU A 55 -4.91 62.59 17.80
C GLU A 55 -4.16 62.72 16.44
N ASP A 56 -4.33 61.74 15.53
CA ASP A 56 -5.29 61.80 14.40
C ASP A 56 -4.97 60.78 13.27
N ASP A 57 -6.05 60.20 12.75
CA ASP A 57 -6.25 59.56 11.43
C ASP A 57 -5.61 58.21 11.03
N ARG A 58 -6.36 57.13 11.34
CA ARG A 58 -6.74 56.00 10.47
C ARG A 58 -5.80 55.63 9.30
N ARG A 59 -5.05 54.54 9.51
CA ARG A 59 -5.05 53.35 8.62
C ARG A 59 -4.57 52.17 9.46
N TYR A 60 -5.43 51.20 9.74
CA TYR A 60 -4.97 49.92 10.25
C TYR A 60 -4.18 49.27 9.11
N ASP A 61 -2.90 49.07 9.33
CA ASP A 61 -2.04 48.17 8.57
C ASP A 61 -2.64 46.76 8.69
N ASP A 62 -3.07 46.22 7.56
CA ASP A 62 -3.44 44.81 7.42
C ASP A 62 -2.36 44.21 6.53
N ASP A 63 -1.43 43.52 7.18
CA ASP A 63 -0.40 42.70 6.57
C ASP A 63 -1.08 41.53 5.86
N GLU A 64 -1.05 41.49 4.53
CA GLU A 64 -1.10 40.23 3.79
C GLU A 64 0.08 40.22 2.83
N ASP A 65 1.11 39.48 3.24
CA ASP A 65 2.14 38.92 2.38
C ASP A 65 1.45 38.30 1.15
N ASP A 66 1.64 38.89 -0.03
CA ASP A 66 1.50 38.19 -1.31
C ASP A 66 2.65 37.16 -1.37
N GLU A 67 2.53 36.09 -0.59
CA GLU A 67 3.23 34.84 -0.84
C GLU A 67 2.70 34.34 -2.19
N GLU A 68 3.40 34.70 -3.27
CA GLU A 68 3.19 34.02 -4.54
C GLU A 68 3.39 32.52 -4.29
N GLU A 69 2.28 31.80 -4.43
CA GLU A 69 2.10 30.37 -4.26
C GLU A 69 3.12 29.59 -5.12
N ASP A 70 4.31 29.44 -4.55
CA ASP A 70 5.32 28.43 -4.85
C ASP A 70 4.64 27.07 -4.66
N GLY A 71 4.05 26.57 -5.75
CA GLY A 71 3.52 25.21 -5.79
C GLY A 71 4.63 24.26 -5.39
N GLU A 72 4.43 23.62 -4.22
CA GLU A 72 5.41 22.79 -3.53
C GLU A 72 6.21 21.95 -4.52
N ARG A 73 7.47 22.36 -4.74
CA ARG A 73 8.40 21.67 -5.62
C ARG A 73 8.55 20.24 -5.11
N LEU A 74 7.90 19.30 -5.79
CA LEU A 74 7.94 17.88 -5.46
C LEU A 74 9.38 17.47 -5.14
N PRO A 75 9.63 16.79 -4.00
CA PRO A 75 10.99 16.52 -3.54
C PRO A 75 11.73 15.67 -4.58
N PRO A 76 13.04 15.92 -4.83
CA PRO A 76 13.84 15.24 -5.87
C PRO A 76 13.90 13.70 -5.73
N LYS A 77 13.36 13.15 -4.63
CA LYS A 77 13.19 11.70 -4.41
C LYS A 77 12.17 11.04 -5.34
N VAL A 78 11.30 11.81 -6.03
CA VAL A 78 10.45 11.26 -7.11
C VAL A 78 11.21 11.01 -8.42
N GLU A 79 12.42 11.55 -8.56
CA GLU A 79 13.14 11.56 -9.85
C GLU A 79 14.10 10.37 -10.03
N GLU A 80 14.37 9.58 -8.98
CA GLU A 80 15.41 8.53 -9.00
C GLU A 80 14.92 7.14 -8.51
N LEU A 81 13.70 6.74 -8.86
CA LEU A 81 13.25 5.37 -8.63
C LEU A 81 12.87 4.70 -9.95
N ALA A 82 13.59 3.63 -10.28
CA ALA A 82 13.22 2.60 -11.22
C ALA A 82 11.92 1.91 -10.76
N GLN A 83 10.79 2.61 -10.83
CA GLN A 83 9.48 2.08 -10.47
C GLN A 83 8.96 1.20 -11.59
N ALA A 84 8.35 0.07 -11.25
CA ALA A 84 7.70 -0.77 -12.23
C ALA A 84 6.38 -0.12 -12.70
N SER A 85 5.99 -0.40 -13.95
CA SER A 85 4.80 0.20 -14.54
C SER A 85 3.53 -0.19 -13.78
N VAL A 86 2.73 0.81 -13.38
CA VAL A 86 1.45 0.63 -12.69
C VAL A 86 0.36 0.21 -13.70
N PRO A 87 -0.55 -0.72 -13.37
CA PRO A 87 -1.70 -1.08 -14.21
C PRO A 87 -2.44 0.14 -14.77
N THR A 88 -2.56 0.25 -16.10
CA THR A 88 -3.30 1.35 -16.74
C THR A 88 -4.81 1.25 -16.54
N THR A 89 -5.32 0.04 -16.31
CA THR A 89 -6.71 -0.25 -15.97
C THR A 89 -6.76 -1.40 -14.97
N LEU A 90 -7.81 -1.43 -14.16
CA LEU A 90 -8.08 -2.54 -13.24
C LEU A 90 -8.76 -3.73 -13.94
N LYS A 91 -9.23 -3.55 -15.18
CA LYS A 91 -9.85 -4.63 -15.97
C LYS A 91 -8.80 -5.41 -16.74
N GLY A 92 -8.89 -6.74 -16.70
CA GLY A 92 -7.96 -7.60 -17.45
C GLY A 92 -6.54 -7.57 -16.92
N VAL A 93 -6.35 -7.21 -15.65
CA VAL A 93 -5.06 -7.30 -14.98
C VAL A 93 -4.67 -8.76 -14.74
N ARG A 94 -3.36 -9.00 -14.76
CA ARG A 94 -2.75 -10.30 -14.54
C ARG A 94 -1.58 -10.13 -13.57
N ALA A 95 -1.28 -11.18 -12.82
CA ALA A 95 -0.11 -11.26 -11.97
C ALA A 95 0.96 -12.14 -12.61
N CYS A 96 2.23 -11.73 -12.52
CA CYS A 96 3.36 -12.58 -12.89
C CYS A 96 3.46 -13.79 -11.94
N LEU A 97 3.57 -15.00 -12.48
CA LEU A 97 3.68 -16.22 -11.69
C LEU A 97 5.00 -16.29 -10.89
N CYS A 98 6.06 -15.63 -11.35
CA CYS A 98 7.35 -15.60 -10.67
C CYS A 98 7.41 -14.59 -9.52
N CYS A 99 7.20 -13.29 -9.79
CA CYS A 99 7.38 -12.22 -8.80
C CYS A 99 6.06 -11.68 -8.22
N GLY A 100 4.92 -11.98 -8.84
CA GLY A 100 3.60 -11.49 -8.43
C GLY A 100 3.31 -10.03 -8.75
N ILE A 101 4.11 -9.37 -9.59
CA ILE A 101 3.77 -8.01 -10.07
C ILE A 101 2.48 -8.05 -10.89
N VAL A 102 1.62 -7.06 -10.69
CA VAL A 102 0.31 -6.94 -11.33
C VAL A 102 0.36 -5.86 -12.40
N LYS A 103 -0.08 -6.20 -13.61
CA LYS A 103 -0.20 -5.28 -14.76
C LYS A 103 -1.31 -5.71 -15.70
N THR A 104 -1.64 -4.88 -16.69
CA THR A 104 -2.49 -5.33 -17.80
C THR A 104 -1.73 -6.29 -18.71
N LEU A 105 -2.47 -7.13 -19.44
CA LEU A 105 -1.88 -8.02 -20.44
C LEU A 105 -1.07 -7.24 -21.49
N ASP A 106 -1.59 -6.10 -21.93
CA ASP A 106 -0.93 -5.23 -22.91
C ASP A 106 0.40 -4.70 -22.38
N GLN A 107 0.48 -4.32 -21.10
CA GLN A 107 1.75 -3.87 -20.49
C GLN A 107 2.77 -5.00 -20.38
N PHE A 108 2.35 -6.25 -20.13
CA PHE A 108 3.25 -7.40 -20.18
C PHE A 108 3.74 -7.68 -21.61
N LEU A 109 2.90 -7.45 -22.62
CA LEU A 109 3.26 -7.64 -24.01
C LEU A 109 4.23 -6.56 -24.51
N GLU A 110 4.01 -5.31 -24.09
CA GLU A 110 4.80 -4.16 -24.54
C GLU A 110 6.16 -4.08 -23.82
N TYR A 111 6.16 -4.17 -22.49
CA TYR A 111 7.35 -3.92 -21.66
C TYR A 111 7.88 -5.18 -20.97
N GLY A 112 7.09 -6.26 -20.90
CA GLY A 112 7.43 -7.44 -20.13
C GLY A 112 7.33 -7.24 -18.61
N CYS A 113 7.94 -8.16 -17.89
CA CYS A 113 8.06 -8.13 -16.43
C CYS A 113 9.41 -7.51 -16.02
N GLU A 114 9.40 -6.35 -15.35
CA GLU A 114 10.64 -5.66 -14.94
C GLU A 114 11.43 -6.44 -13.89
N ASN A 115 10.75 -7.22 -13.04
CA ASN A 115 11.40 -8.06 -12.04
C ASN A 115 11.93 -9.38 -12.60
N CYS A 116 11.41 -9.81 -13.76
CA CYS A 116 11.74 -11.12 -14.33
C CYS A 116 12.08 -11.00 -15.83
N PRO A 117 13.15 -10.25 -16.18
CA PRO A 117 13.54 -10.04 -17.58
C PRO A 117 13.89 -11.35 -18.29
N PHE A 118 14.33 -12.37 -17.54
CA PHE A 118 14.64 -13.70 -18.07
C PHE A 118 13.42 -14.44 -18.64
N LEU A 119 12.19 -14.01 -18.33
CA LEU A 119 11.00 -14.65 -18.87
C LEU A 119 10.74 -14.31 -20.33
N ASP A 120 11.35 -13.24 -20.85
CA ASP A 120 11.22 -12.81 -22.24
C ASP A 120 9.75 -12.74 -22.71
N THR A 121 8.90 -12.11 -21.90
CA THR A 121 7.46 -11.97 -22.20
C THR A 121 7.18 -10.82 -23.17
N ALA A 122 8.10 -9.87 -23.31
CA ALA A 122 7.92 -8.73 -24.20
C ALA A 122 7.86 -9.19 -25.67
N GLY A 123 6.86 -8.72 -26.41
CA GLY A 123 6.61 -9.10 -27.80
C GLY A 123 6.09 -10.53 -28.00
N ASN A 124 5.90 -11.32 -26.94
CA ASN A 124 5.47 -12.71 -27.04
C ASN A 124 4.19 -12.99 -26.22
N HIS A 125 3.06 -12.95 -26.91
CA HIS A 125 1.74 -13.16 -26.29
C HIS A 125 1.55 -14.57 -25.69
N GLU A 126 2.17 -15.59 -26.27
CA GLU A 126 2.11 -16.95 -25.73
C GLU A 126 2.86 -17.03 -24.39
N ARG A 127 4.07 -16.47 -24.33
CA ARG A 127 4.83 -16.39 -23.08
C ARG A 127 4.14 -15.50 -22.05
N CYS A 128 3.53 -14.38 -22.43
CA CYS A 128 2.72 -13.59 -21.50
C CYS A 128 1.63 -14.45 -20.84
N ASN A 129 0.87 -15.23 -21.61
CA ASN A 129 -0.20 -16.05 -21.06
C ASN A 129 0.33 -17.22 -20.21
N ALA A 130 1.46 -17.81 -20.59
CA ALA A 130 2.06 -18.92 -19.86
C ALA A 130 2.67 -18.49 -18.52
N TYR A 131 3.30 -17.31 -18.45
CA TYR A 131 4.00 -16.84 -17.25
C TYR A 131 3.20 -15.86 -16.37
N THR A 132 1.93 -15.60 -16.72
CA THR A 132 1.05 -14.72 -15.93
C THR A 132 -0.32 -15.34 -15.74
N THR A 133 -1.05 -14.93 -14.70
CA THR A 133 -2.38 -15.47 -14.36
C THR A 133 -3.36 -14.34 -14.04
N ALA A 134 -4.63 -14.54 -14.39
CA ALA A 134 -5.72 -13.70 -13.89
C ALA A 134 -6.23 -14.15 -12.52
N PHE A 135 -5.81 -15.33 -12.04
CA PHE A 135 -6.20 -15.89 -10.76
C PHE A 135 -5.20 -15.47 -9.68
N PHE A 136 -5.46 -14.34 -9.05
CA PHE A 136 -4.69 -13.85 -7.91
C PHE A 136 -5.62 -13.14 -6.94
N GLU A 137 -5.18 -13.02 -5.69
CA GLU A 137 -5.97 -12.42 -4.61
C GLU A 137 -5.21 -11.30 -3.93
N GLY A 138 -5.93 -10.22 -3.65
CA GLY A 138 -5.39 -9.01 -3.03
C GLY A 138 -4.43 -8.25 -3.94
N GLN A 139 -4.35 -6.93 -3.74
CA GLN A 139 -3.36 -6.06 -4.40
C GLN A 139 -2.72 -5.17 -3.34
N VAL A 140 -1.41 -4.99 -3.44
CA VAL A 140 -0.62 -4.15 -2.54
C VAL A 140 0.24 -3.23 -3.39
N ALA A 141 0.07 -1.92 -3.20
CA ALA A 141 0.96 -0.93 -3.76
C ALA A 141 2.19 -0.81 -2.85
N VAL A 142 3.36 -1.20 -3.36
CA VAL A 142 4.63 -1.17 -2.64
C VAL A 142 5.46 -0.01 -3.16
N MET A 143 5.63 1.01 -2.33
CA MET A 143 6.42 2.21 -2.65
C MET A 143 7.89 2.06 -2.26
N ASP A 144 8.17 1.50 -1.07
CA ASP A 144 9.52 1.15 -0.61
C ASP A 144 9.58 -0.34 -0.21
N PRO A 145 9.98 -1.23 -1.13
CA PRO A 145 10.07 -2.66 -0.88
C PRO A 145 11.05 -3.03 0.24
N ARG A 146 12.15 -2.30 0.40
CA ARG A 146 13.24 -2.66 1.32
C ARG A 146 12.88 -2.37 2.78
N GLU A 147 12.14 -1.29 3.00
CA GLU A 147 11.72 -0.88 4.34
C GLU A 147 10.36 -1.47 4.75
N SER A 148 9.48 -1.78 3.79
CA SER A 148 8.13 -2.27 4.06
C SER A 148 8.08 -3.67 4.68
N TRP A 149 7.44 -3.78 5.85
CA TRP A 149 7.11 -5.07 6.45
C TRP A 149 6.16 -5.89 5.57
N ALA A 150 5.16 -5.24 4.97
CA ALA A 150 4.22 -5.90 4.07
C ALA A 150 4.93 -6.52 2.86
N ALA A 151 5.94 -5.82 2.30
CA ALA A 151 6.75 -6.34 1.21
C ALA A 151 7.57 -7.57 1.63
N LYS A 152 8.17 -7.55 2.81
CA LYS A 152 8.89 -8.71 3.39
C LYS A 152 7.95 -9.89 3.63
N TRP A 153 6.74 -9.63 4.13
CA TRP A 153 5.74 -10.66 4.38
C TRP A 153 5.35 -11.41 3.11
N ILE A 154 5.08 -10.67 2.02
CA ILE A 154 4.72 -11.27 0.73
C ILE A 154 5.93 -11.63 -0.16
N ARG A 155 7.15 -11.47 0.35
CA ARG A 155 8.43 -11.78 -0.34
C ARG A 155 8.66 -10.97 -1.62
N CYS A 156 8.31 -9.68 -1.62
CA CYS A 156 8.62 -8.73 -2.70
C CYS A 156 9.62 -7.64 -2.31
N ASP A 157 10.29 -7.77 -1.16
CA ASP A 157 11.24 -6.80 -0.59
C ASP A 157 12.50 -6.55 -1.45
N THR A 158 12.80 -7.47 -2.36
CA THR A 158 13.92 -7.37 -3.30
C THR A 158 13.52 -6.86 -4.69
N TYR A 159 12.23 -6.68 -4.95
CA TYR A 159 11.70 -6.26 -6.24
C TYR A 159 11.54 -4.74 -6.34
N LEU A 160 11.20 -4.26 -7.54
CA LEU A 160 10.99 -2.83 -7.78
C LEU A 160 9.69 -2.33 -7.11
N PRO A 161 9.58 -1.03 -6.78
CA PRO A 161 8.31 -0.43 -6.38
C PRO A 161 7.23 -0.66 -7.45
N GLY A 162 6.00 -0.99 -7.04
CA GLY A 162 4.91 -1.32 -7.96
C GLY A 162 3.71 -1.97 -7.27
N ILE A 163 2.73 -2.44 -8.07
CA ILE A 163 1.57 -3.18 -7.56
C ILE A 163 1.84 -4.68 -7.59
N TYR A 164 1.65 -5.36 -6.46
CA TYR A 164 1.86 -6.80 -6.30
C TYR A 164 0.61 -7.50 -5.79
N ALA A 165 0.43 -8.75 -6.21
CA ALA A 165 -0.61 -9.63 -5.67
C ALA A 165 -0.18 -10.22 -4.31
N ILE A 166 -1.13 -10.35 -3.38
CA ILE A 166 -0.89 -10.99 -2.07
C ILE A 166 -0.68 -12.48 -2.28
N SER A 167 -1.62 -13.14 -2.96
CA SER A 167 -1.54 -14.54 -3.35
C SER A 167 -1.67 -14.68 -4.86
N VAL A 168 -0.94 -15.63 -5.46
CA VAL A 168 -0.93 -15.88 -6.90
C VAL A 168 -1.23 -17.36 -7.14
N THR A 169 -2.30 -17.64 -7.87
CA THR A 169 -2.74 -19.00 -8.18
C THR A 169 -2.33 -19.36 -9.61
N GLY A 170 -1.55 -20.41 -9.73
CA GLY A 170 -1.07 -20.92 -11.01
C GLY A 170 -0.01 -22.00 -10.86
N GLN A 171 0.25 -22.70 -11.95
CA GLN A 171 1.23 -23.77 -12.04
C GLN A 171 1.98 -23.66 -13.36
N PHE A 172 3.26 -24.02 -13.35
CA PHE A 172 4.06 -24.11 -14.55
C PHE A 172 4.03 -25.53 -15.11
N ASP A 173 4.12 -25.65 -16.43
CA ASP A 173 4.37 -26.94 -17.05
C ASP A 173 5.82 -27.38 -16.75
N ARG A 174 6.07 -28.70 -16.79
CA ARG A 174 7.38 -29.26 -16.43
C ARG A 174 8.53 -28.62 -17.21
N ASP A 175 8.34 -28.38 -18.50
CA ASP A 175 9.37 -27.77 -19.36
C ASP A 175 9.70 -26.33 -18.91
N MET A 176 8.69 -25.59 -18.43
CA MET A 176 8.87 -24.23 -17.89
C MET A 176 9.53 -24.26 -16.51
N GLU A 177 9.17 -25.23 -15.65
CA GLU A 177 9.83 -25.44 -14.36
C GLU A 177 11.32 -25.73 -14.55
N GLU A 178 11.68 -26.61 -15.47
CA GLU A 178 13.08 -26.92 -15.82
C GLU A 178 13.82 -25.67 -16.33
N GLU A 179 13.18 -24.84 -17.17
CA GLU A 179 13.74 -23.57 -17.64
C GLU A 179 14.02 -22.61 -16.45
N LEU A 180 13.09 -22.48 -15.51
CA LEU A 180 13.22 -21.62 -14.34
C LEU A 180 14.30 -22.12 -13.36
N GLU A 181 14.31 -23.43 -13.08
CA GLU A 181 15.29 -24.07 -12.20
C GLU A 181 16.70 -23.97 -12.76
N SER A 182 16.89 -24.17 -14.07
CA SER A 182 18.19 -24.02 -14.73
C SER A 182 18.80 -22.63 -14.56
N ARG A 183 17.94 -21.61 -14.40
CA ARG A 183 18.32 -20.22 -14.16
C ARG A 183 18.38 -19.86 -12.68
N GLY A 184 18.04 -20.80 -11.78
CA GLY A 184 17.96 -20.57 -10.34
C GLY A 184 16.84 -19.62 -9.92
N ALA A 185 15.81 -19.45 -10.76
CA ALA A 185 14.70 -18.55 -10.50
C ALA A 185 13.68 -19.20 -9.55
N ARG A 186 13.31 -18.48 -8.48
CA ARG A 186 12.18 -18.85 -7.62
C ARG A 186 10.90 -18.21 -8.12
N TRP A 187 9.77 -18.87 -7.88
CA TRP A 187 8.44 -18.35 -8.23
C TRP A 187 7.49 -18.30 -7.04
N ARG A 188 6.46 -17.44 -7.15
CA ARG A 188 5.48 -17.18 -6.09
C ARG A 188 4.17 -17.93 -6.26
N CYS A 189 3.84 -18.39 -7.47
CA CYS A 189 2.56 -19.03 -7.71
C CYS A 189 2.40 -20.33 -6.91
N ARG A 190 1.16 -20.60 -6.50
CA ARG A 190 0.74 -21.83 -5.84
C ARG A 190 -0.33 -22.54 -6.66
N PRO A 191 -0.36 -23.88 -6.67
CA PRO A 191 -1.44 -24.62 -7.33
C PRO A 191 -2.79 -24.26 -6.71
N ALA A 192 -3.87 -24.42 -7.47
CA ALA A 192 -5.20 -24.17 -6.96
C ALA A 192 -5.56 -25.19 -5.84
N GLY A 193 -6.20 -24.72 -4.77
CA GLY A 193 -6.71 -25.57 -3.70
C GLY A 193 -5.70 -25.96 -2.62
N VAL A 194 -4.51 -25.34 -2.57
CA VAL A 194 -3.63 -25.41 -1.40
C VAL A 194 -3.73 -24.12 -0.60
N ASP A 195 -4.14 -24.23 0.67
CA ASP A 195 -4.30 -23.07 1.54
C ASP A 195 -2.94 -22.39 1.81
N ALA A 196 -2.95 -21.05 1.78
CA ALA A 196 -1.76 -20.19 1.96
C ALA A 196 -1.02 -20.40 3.30
N THR A 197 -1.64 -21.09 4.26
CA THR A 197 -1.11 -21.41 5.59
C THR A 197 -0.22 -22.66 5.61
N SER A 198 -0.19 -23.45 4.53
CA SER A 198 0.50 -24.75 4.49
C SER A 198 2.03 -24.67 4.29
N GLY A 199 2.61 -23.47 4.23
CA GLY A 199 3.99 -23.24 3.78
C GLY A 199 4.93 -22.50 4.74
N VAL A 200 4.58 -22.37 6.02
CA VAL A 200 5.52 -21.89 7.04
C VAL A 200 6.25 -23.11 7.61
N GLN A 201 7.37 -23.48 6.99
CA GLN A 201 8.40 -24.35 7.56
C GLN A 201 9.70 -23.57 7.69
#